data_AF-A0A369BQW5-F1
#
_entry.id   AF-A0A369BQW5-F1
#
_cell.length_a   1.000
_cell.length_b   1.000
_cell.length_c   1.000
_cell.angle_alpha   90.00
_cell.angle_beta   90.00
_cell.angle_gamma   90.00
#
_symmetry.space_group_name_H-M   'P 1'
#
loop_
_entity.id
_entity.type
_entity.pdbx_description
1 polymer ?
#
loop_
_entity_poly.entity_id
_entity_poly.type
_entity_poly.pdbx_seq_one_letter_code
_entity_poly.pdbx_strand_id
1 'polypeptide(L)'
;MIQGMARIHSYGKVSAGFAESEQITLEGEVITAEGYPVTVGSRQLMILEIIISEGAESIRKINSLFVPKGLPVKAGTVIPVTMRKYDYRKEVALRKGKQGAAKVVSVHFAGTLGERPLAEITAERAGNEYRIRQTIEPIYGIEPGDELWIAYDEVAGEAIILNYASK
;
A
#
# COMPACT_ATOMS: atom_id res chain seq x y z
N MET A 1 -5.40 -32.20 9.63
CA MET A 1 -5.02 -31.33 10.76
C MET A 1 -5.18 -29.89 10.30
N ILE A 2 -6.26 -29.21 10.73
CA ILE A 2 -6.51 -27.80 10.39
C ILE A 2 -5.67 -26.97 11.37
N GLN A 3 -4.46 -26.59 10.96
CA GLN A 3 -3.64 -25.68 11.77
C GLN A 3 -4.25 -24.28 11.69
N GLY A 4 -4.85 -23.82 12.79
CA GLY A 4 -5.26 -22.43 12.95
C GLY A 4 -4.00 -21.55 12.96
N MET A 5 -3.74 -20.84 11.86
CA MET A 5 -2.69 -19.82 11.86
C MET A 5 -3.12 -18.68 12.77
N ALA A 6 -2.32 -18.40 13.80
CA ALA A 6 -2.45 -17.14 14.53
C ALA A 6 -2.12 -16.00 13.56
N ARG A 7 -3.07 -15.09 13.38
CA ARG A 7 -2.89 -13.86 12.61
C ARG A 7 -3.14 -12.68 13.51
N ILE A 8 -2.36 -11.63 13.32
CA ILE A 8 -2.74 -10.31 13.80
C ILE A 8 -3.94 -9.92 12.92
N HIS A 9 -5.15 -10.14 13.44
CA HIS A 9 -6.36 -9.70 12.76
C HIS A 9 -6.34 -8.18 12.64
N SER A 10 -5.97 -7.51 13.72
CA SER A 10 -5.69 -6.08 13.77
C SER A 10 -5.07 -5.68 15.11
N TYR A 11 -4.36 -4.55 15.16
CA TYR A 11 -3.96 -3.89 16.41
C TYR A 11 -4.02 -2.37 16.27
N GLY A 12 -3.98 -1.65 17.40
CA GLY A 12 -4.02 -0.19 17.43
C GLY A 12 -5.44 0.38 17.35
N LYS A 13 -5.55 1.72 17.38
CA LYS A 13 -6.85 2.42 17.40
C LYS A 13 -7.60 2.30 16.08
N VAL A 14 -6.88 2.02 14.99
CA VAL A 14 -7.44 1.82 13.66
C VAL A 14 -7.31 0.33 13.33
N SER A 15 -8.31 -0.45 13.74
CA SER A 15 -8.25 -1.92 13.74
C SER A 15 -9.53 -2.60 13.24
N ALA A 16 -10.45 -1.85 12.64
CA ALA A 16 -11.69 -2.37 12.08
C ALA A 16 -11.56 -2.60 10.56
N GLY A 17 -12.06 -3.73 10.07
CA GLY A 17 -12.34 -3.93 8.65
C GLY A 17 -13.41 -2.92 8.17
N PHE A 18 -13.37 -2.57 6.89
CA PHE A 18 -14.30 -1.58 6.34
C PHE A 18 -15.65 -2.22 6.02
N ALA A 19 -16.73 -1.47 6.23
CA ALA A 19 -18.05 -1.89 5.76
C ALA A 19 -18.03 -2.08 4.23
N GLU A 20 -18.70 -3.10 3.72
CA GLU A 20 -18.73 -3.39 2.26
C GLU A 20 -19.18 -2.18 1.43
N SER A 21 -20.06 -1.34 1.97
CA SER A 21 -20.53 -0.10 1.32
C SER A 21 -19.40 0.91 1.04
N GLU A 22 -18.31 0.87 1.81
CA GLU A 22 -17.15 1.75 1.68
C GLU A 22 -16.08 1.19 0.74
N GLN A 23 -16.26 -0.04 0.26
CA GLN A 23 -15.31 -0.72 -0.61
C GLN A 23 -15.69 -0.56 -2.08
N ILE A 24 -14.67 -0.64 -2.94
CA ILE A 24 -14.80 -0.77 -4.39
C ILE A 24 -13.98 -1.98 -4.81
N THR A 25 -14.52 -2.75 -5.75
CA THR A 25 -13.81 -3.85 -6.41
C THR A 25 -13.53 -3.44 -7.84
N LEU A 26 -12.26 -3.50 -8.22
CA LEU A 26 -11.74 -3.15 -9.53
C LEU A 26 -10.99 -4.36 -10.10
N GLU A 27 -10.74 -4.35 -11.40
CA GLU A 27 -9.83 -5.31 -12.02
C GLU A 27 -8.40 -4.75 -11.99
N GLY A 28 -7.46 -5.61 -11.61
CA GLY A 28 -6.04 -5.31 -11.61
C GLY A 28 -5.27 -6.30 -12.45
N GLU A 29 -4.45 -5.82 -13.37
CA GLU A 29 -3.51 -6.64 -14.13
C GLU A 29 -2.18 -6.72 -13.37
N VAL A 30 -1.73 -7.95 -13.11
CA VAL A 30 -0.42 -8.22 -12.51
C VAL A 30 0.66 -7.94 -13.56
N ILE A 31 1.56 -7.01 -13.28
CA ILE A 31 2.68 -6.66 -14.16
C ILE A 31 3.90 -7.50 -13.80
N THR A 32 4.19 -7.63 -12.52
CA THR A 32 5.27 -8.48 -12.01
C THR A 32 4.79 -9.27 -10.81
N ALA A 33 5.36 -10.47 -10.64
CA ALA A 33 5.07 -11.37 -9.54
C ALA A 33 6.37 -12.03 -9.09
N GLU A 34 6.89 -11.61 -7.95
CA GLU A 34 8.18 -12.05 -7.42
C GLU A 34 7.99 -12.81 -6.11
N GLY A 35 8.54 -14.02 -6.04
CA GLY A 35 8.54 -14.82 -4.82
C GLY A 35 9.70 -14.42 -3.90
N TYR A 36 9.42 -14.18 -2.63
CA TYR A 36 10.44 -13.97 -1.60
C TYR A 36 10.70 -15.27 -0.83
N PRO A 37 11.92 -15.48 -0.29
CA PRO A 37 12.28 -16.69 0.45
C PRO A 37 11.72 -16.70 1.88
N VAL A 38 10.49 -16.21 2.06
CA VAL A 38 9.76 -16.15 3.33
C VAL A 38 8.47 -16.94 3.19
N THR A 39 8.22 -17.88 4.10
CA THR A 39 7.03 -18.73 4.07
C THR A 39 6.37 -18.81 5.44
N VAL A 40 5.03 -18.85 5.46
CA VAL A 40 4.25 -19.14 6.65
C VAL A 40 3.27 -20.27 6.33
N GLY A 41 3.46 -21.43 6.99
CA GLY A 41 2.70 -22.64 6.67
C GLY A 41 2.87 -23.06 5.21
N SER A 42 1.76 -23.25 4.50
CA SER A 42 1.73 -23.61 3.07
C SER A 42 1.75 -22.41 2.11
N ARG A 43 2.07 -21.20 2.61
CA ARG A 43 2.05 -19.95 1.83
C ARG A 43 3.44 -19.37 1.68
N GLN A 44 3.70 -18.75 0.53
CA GLN A 44 4.92 -18.00 0.24
C GLN A 44 4.60 -16.51 0.15
N LEU A 45 5.49 -15.67 0.67
CA LEU A 45 5.42 -14.23 0.45
C LEU A 45 5.70 -13.93 -1.01
N MET A 46 4.77 -13.22 -1.67
CA MET A 46 4.96 -12.71 -3.01
C MET A 46 4.81 -11.19 -3.02
N ILE A 47 5.62 -10.54 -3.85
CA ILE A 47 5.49 -9.13 -4.21
C ILE A 47 4.84 -9.08 -5.58
N LEU A 48 3.66 -8.46 -5.63
CA LEU A 48 2.87 -8.29 -6.83
C LEU A 48 2.84 -6.81 -7.17
N GLU A 49 3.31 -6.48 -8.36
CA GLU A 49 3.04 -5.18 -8.94
C GLU A 49 1.78 -5.27 -9.80
N ILE A 50 0.81 -4.42 -9.53
CA ILE A 50 -0.51 -4.46 -10.13
C ILE A 50 -0.86 -3.08 -10.69
N ILE A 51 -1.36 -3.04 -11.92
CA ILE A 51 -2.04 -1.86 -12.48
C ILE A 51 -3.53 -2.07 -12.30
N ILE A 52 -4.15 -1.18 -11.53
CA ILE A 52 -5.59 -1.13 -11.30
C ILE A 52 -6.15 -0.07 -12.25
N SER A 53 -7.12 -0.44 -13.09
CA SER A 53 -7.68 0.46 -14.10
C SER A 53 -9.18 0.66 -13.91
N GLU A 54 -9.65 1.89 -14.09
CA GLU A 54 -11.07 2.23 -14.13
C GLU A 54 -11.29 3.29 -15.22
N GLY A 55 -11.86 2.89 -16.36
CA GLY A 55 -12.01 3.77 -17.52
C GLY A 55 -10.65 4.25 -18.04
N ALA A 56 -10.42 5.57 -18.01
CA ALA A 56 -9.16 6.18 -18.45
C ALA A 56 -8.13 6.35 -17.32
N GLU A 57 -8.50 6.11 -16.07
CA GLU A 57 -7.62 6.25 -14.92
C GLU A 57 -6.91 4.92 -14.64
N SER A 58 -5.64 4.99 -14.23
CA SER A 58 -4.90 3.82 -13.77
C SER A 58 -4.01 4.15 -12.58
N ILE A 59 -3.89 3.19 -11.67
CA ILE A 59 -3.05 3.28 -10.47
C ILE A 59 -2.12 2.07 -10.43
N ARG A 60 -0.82 2.35 -10.35
CA ARG A 60 0.21 1.33 -10.10
C ARG A 60 0.38 1.11 -8.59
N LYS A 61 0.27 -0.13 -8.14
CA LYS A 61 0.45 -0.55 -6.74
C LYS A 61 1.44 -1.70 -6.64
N ILE A 62 2.30 -1.65 -5.63
CA ILE A 62 3.09 -2.79 -5.18
C ILE A 62 2.38 -3.38 -3.96
N ASN A 63 2.21 -4.69 -3.93
CA ASN A 63 1.52 -5.41 -2.88
C ASN A 63 2.33 -6.63 -2.45
N SER A 64 2.62 -6.72 -1.16
CA SER A 64 3.14 -7.93 -0.53
C SER A 64 1.99 -8.76 0.04
N LEU A 65 1.94 -10.05 -0.30
CA LEU A 65 0.89 -10.98 0.12
C LEU A 65 1.45 -12.40 0.34
N PHE A 66 1.01 -13.07 1.40
CA PHE A 66 1.25 -14.51 1.57
C PHE A 66 0.22 -15.32 0.79
N VAL A 67 0.63 -15.85 -0.36
CA VAL A 67 -0.25 -16.64 -1.24
C VAL A 67 0.01 -18.15 -1.10
N PRO A 68 -1.00 -19.01 -1.31
CA PRO A 68 -0.80 -20.46 -1.34
C PRO A 68 0.25 -20.86 -2.39
N LYS A 69 1.13 -21.81 -2.02
CA LYS A 69 2.06 -22.42 -2.98
C LYS A 69 1.26 -23.03 -4.14
N GLY A 70 1.49 -22.55 -5.37
CA GLY A 70 0.82 -23.02 -6.58
C GLY A 70 -0.34 -22.14 -7.09
N LEU A 71 -0.65 -21.01 -6.43
CA LEU A 71 -1.60 -20.04 -6.98
C LEU A 71 -1.01 -19.45 -8.29
N PRO A 72 -1.71 -19.50 -9.44
CA PRO A 72 -1.17 -19.11 -10.74
C PRO A 72 -1.19 -17.58 -10.93
N VAL A 73 -0.54 -16.85 -10.03
CA VAL A 73 -0.34 -15.40 -10.15
C VAL A 73 0.98 -15.18 -10.88
N LYS A 74 0.89 -14.67 -12.10
CA LYS A 74 2.02 -14.33 -12.97
C LYS A 74 1.72 -13.02 -13.70
N ALA A 75 2.73 -12.45 -14.35
CA ALA A 75 2.52 -11.30 -15.23
C ALA A 75 1.40 -11.59 -16.26
N GLY A 76 0.52 -10.61 -16.47
CA GLY A 76 -0.68 -10.69 -17.30
C GLY A 76 -1.91 -11.34 -16.64
N THR A 77 -1.80 -11.87 -15.41
CA THR A 77 -2.99 -12.36 -14.70
C THR A 77 -3.86 -11.16 -14.28
N VAL A 78 -5.14 -11.16 -14.67
CA VAL A 78 -6.14 -10.20 -14.16
C VAL A 78 -6.77 -10.76 -12.90
N ILE A 79 -6.77 -9.97 -11.82
CA ILE A 79 -7.33 -10.34 -10.52
C ILE A 79 -8.28 -9.26 -10.01
N PRO A 80 -9.33 -9.62 -9.25
CA PRO A 80 -10.12 -8.63 -8.54
C PRO A 80 -9.28 -7.99 -7.42
N VAL A 81 -9.30 -6.67 -7.35
CA VAL A 81 -8.65 -5.87 -6.32
C VAL A 81 -9.70 -5.08 -5.58
N THR A 82 -9.72 -5.22 -4.25
CA THR A 82 -10.65 -4.50 -3.39
C THR A 82 -9.89 -3.48 -2.55
N MET A 83 -10.40 -2.26 -2.49
CA MET A 83 -9.89 -1.19 -1.61
C MET A 83 -11.01 -0.25 -1.17
N ARG A 84 -10.72 0.68 -0.26
CA ARG A 84 -11.70 1.72 0.10
C ARG A 84 -11.91 2.69 -1.05
N LYS A 85 -13.16 3.06 -1.29
CA LYS A 85 -13.55 4.12 -2.23
C LYS A 85 -12.83 5.44 -1.94
N TYR A 86 -12.71 5.79 -0.66
CA TYR A 86 -12.02 7.01 -0.24
C TYR A 86 -10.53 6.99 -0.61
N ASP A 87 -9.83 5.90 -0.28
CA ASP A 87 -8.39 5.77 -0.57
C ASP A 87 -8.13 5.80 -2.08
N TYR A 88 -8.95 5.08 -2.85
CA TYR A 88 -8.88 5.09 -4.31
C TYR A 88 -9.02 6.51 -4.89
N ARG A 89 -10.09 7.22 -4.51
CA ARG A 89 -10.34 8.58 -5.01
C ARG A 89 -9.25 9.56 -4.61
N LYS A 90 -8.78 9.48 -3.36
CA LYS A 90 -7.69 10.31 -2.85
C LYS A 90 -6.41 10.07 -3.64
N GLU A 91 -6.10 8.82 -3.96
CA GLU A 91 -4.92 8.48 -4.74
C GLU A 91 -5.00 8.93 -6.19
N VAL A 92 -6.14 8.74 -6.86
CA VAL A 92 -6.37 9.30 -8.22
C VAL A 92 -6.17 10.81 -8.21
N ALA A 93 -6.77 11.51 -7.24
CA ALA A 93 -6.68 12.96 -7.14
C ALA A 93 -5.23 13.43 -6.91
N LEU A 94 -4.51 12.83 -5.95
CA LEU A 94 -3.13 13.22 -5.65
C LEU A 94 -2.17 12.89 -6.78
N ARG A 95 -2.35 11.77 -7.50
CA ARG A 95 -1.50 11.41 -8.65
C ARG A 95 -1.58 12.39 -9.81
N LYS A 96 -2.72 13.08 -9.97
CA LYS A 96 -2.90 14.18 -10.93
C LYS A 96 -2.21 15.48 -10.48
N GLY A 97 -1.85 15.57 -9.20
CA GLY A 97 -1.14 16.68 -8.60
C GLY A 97 0.37 16.64 -8.87
N LYS A 98 1.11 17.36 -8.02
CA LYS A 98 2.57 17.44 -8.12
C LYS A 98 3.21 16.18 -7.55
N GLN A 99 4.39 15.84 -8.06
CA GLN A 99 5.18 14.70 -7.59
C GLN A 99 6.62 15.11 -7.31
N GLY A 100 7.31 14.39 -6.43
CA GLY A 100 8.71 14.64 -6.13
C GLY A 100 9.24 13.89 -4.92
N ALA A 101 10.56 13.94 -4.75
CA ALA A 101 11.25 13.39 -3.59
C ALA A 101 10.95 14.23 -2.32
N ALA A 102 10.69 13.57 -1.20
CA ALA A 102 10.50 14.18 0.10
C ALA A 102 11.22 13.36 1.18
N LYS A 103 11.74 14.05 2.19
CA LYS A 103 12.46 13.43 3.30
C LYS A 103 11.50 13.14 4.44
N VAL A 104 11.51 11.93 4.96
CA VAL A 104 10.71 11.55 6.13
C VAL A 104 11.24 12.27 7.37
N VAL A 105 10.36 13.01 8.05
CA VAL A 105 10.66 13.72 9.29
C VAL A 105 10.22 12.90 10.50
N SER A 106 9.02 12.30 10.42
CA SER A 106 8.47 11.48 11.49
C SER A 106 7.59 10.36 10.94
N VAL A 107 7.54 9.26 11.70
CA VAL A 107 6.70 8.09 11.39
C VAL A 107 6.02 7.65 12.68
N HIS A 108 4.70 7.50 12.63
CA HIS A 108 3.90 6.91 13.70
C HIS A 108 3.03 5.78 13.15
N PHE A 109 3.16 4.58 13.72
CA PHE A 109 2.30 3.45 13.35
C PHE A 109 1.04 3.43 14.22
N ALA A 110 -0.10 3.71 13.60
CA ALA A 110 -1.39 3.86 14.27
C ALA A 110 -2.15 2.53 14.49
N GLY A 111 -1.64 1.44 13.93
CA GLY A 111 -2.27 0.12 13.94
C GLY A 111 -2.07 -0.63 12.63
N THR A 112 -3.03 -1.48 12.26
CA THR A 112 -3.05 -2.17 10.97
C THR A 112 -4.39 -2.07 10.25
N LEU A 113 -4.33 -2.01 8.92
CA LEU A 113 -5.49 -2.22 8.06
C LEU A 113 -5.30 -3.57 7.37
N GLY A 114 -6.06 -4.57 7.80
CA GLY A 114 -5.76 -5.97 7.51
C GLY A 114 -4.41 -6.37 8.10
N GLU A 115 -3.55 -6.98 7.27
CA GLU A 115 -2.21 -7.44 7.68
C GLU A 115 -1.13 -6.36 7.53
N ARG A 116 -1.46 -5.16 7.03
CA ARG A 116 -0.48 -4.10 6.77
C ARG A 116 -0.46 -3.02 7.86
N PRO A 117 0.72 -2.57 8.32
CA PRO A 117 0.83 -1.43 9.22
C PRO A 117 0.26 -0.17 8.58
N LEU A 118 -0.58 0.55 9.33
CA LEU A 118 -1.03 1.88 8.97
C LEU A 118 -0.06 2.90 9.57
N ALA A 119 0.56 3.72 8.72
CA ALA A 119 1.47 4.77 9.13
C ALA A 119 0.85 6.15 8.94
N GLU A 120 1.16 7.03 9.87
CA GLU A 120 1.00 8.47 9.81
C GLU A 120 2.41 9.07 9.74
N ILE A 121 2.72 9.72 8.63
CA ILE A 121 4.06 10.15 8.27
C ILE A 121 4.02 11.64 7.96
N THR A 122 4.98 12.39 8.51
CA THR A 122 5.30 13.74 8.06
C THR A 122 6.53 13.67 7.18
N ALA A 123 6.41 14.16 5.95
CA ALA A 123 7.52 14.28 5.01
C ALA A 123 7.74 15.75 4.64
N GLU A 124 9.00 16.16 4.52
CA GLU A 124 9.38 17.52 4.15
C GLU A 124 9.88 17.56 2.70
N ARG A 125 9.40 18.56 1.95
CA ARG A 125 9.91 18.89 0.62
C ARG A 125 9.93 20.39 0.43
N ALA A 126 11.10 20.91 0.03
CA ALA A 126 11.30 22.34 -0.26
C ALA A 126 10.82 23.27 0.87
N GLY A 127 11.04 22.88 2.13
CA GLY A 127 10.63 23.64 3.32
C GLY A 127 9.14 23.52 3.69
N ASN A 128 8.35 22.72 2.97
CA ASN A 128 6.95 22.45 3.29
C ASN A 128 6.78 21.04 3.85
N GLU A 129 5.89 20.90 4.83
CA GLU A 129 5.51 19.61 5.40
C GLU A 129 4.26 19.04 4.73
N TYR A 130 4.29 17.73 4.47
CA TYR A 130 3.19 16.97 3.91
C TYR A 130 2.82 15.81 4.82
N ARG A 131 1.52 15.68 5.06
CA ARG A 131 0.95 14.59 5.86
C ARG A 131 0.56 13.43 4.95
N ILE A 132 1.12 12.27 5.26
CA ILE A 132 0.87 11.02 4.55
C ILE A 132 0.22 10.06 5.55
N ARG A 133 -0.92 9.48 5.17
CA ARG A 133 -1.61 8.46 5.96
C ARG A 133 -2.03 7.31 5.08
N GLN A 134 -1.29 6.21 5.13
CA GLN A 134 -1.50 5.04 4.27
C GLN A 134 -0.93 3.77 4.89
N THR A 135 -1.32 2.62 4.34
CA THR A 135 -0.66 1.35 4.67
C THR A 135 0.75 1.29 4.08
N ILE A 136 1.65 0.68 4.82
CA ILE A 136 3.03 0.45 4.41
C ILE A 136 3.20 -1.02 4.03
N GLU A 137 3.95 -1.28 2.96
CA GLU A 137 4.34 -2.65 2.64
C GLU A 137 5.32 -3.14 3.71
N PRO A 138 5.02 -4.25 4.41
CA PRO A 138 5.87 -4.77 5.48
C PRO A 138 7.34 -5.00 5.10
N ILE A 139 7.64 -5.15 3.80
CA ILE A 139 8.99 -5.42 3.33
C ILE A 139 9.92 -4.20 3.26
N TYR A 140 9.38 -2.98 3.13
CA TYR A 140 10.22 -1.80 2.91
C TYR A 140 10.66 -1.13 4.22
N GLY A 141 9.80 -1.13 5.24
CA GLY A 141 10.00 -0.28 6.42
C GLY A 141 10.00 1.21 6.06
N ILE A 142 9.76 2.09 7.03
CA ILE A 142 9.97 3.54 6.85
C ILE A 142 10.46 4.11 8.17
N GLU A 143 11.52 4.90 8.12
CA GLU A 143 12.14 5.55 9.26
C GLU A 143 12.37 7.05 8.98
N PRO A 144 12.44 7.89 10.03
CA PRO A 144 12.93 9.26 9.89
C PRO A 144 14.29 9.31 9.19
N GLY A 145 14.42 10.19 8.20
CA GLY A 145 15.61 10.30 7.38
C GLY A 145 15.54 9.59 6.03
N ASP A 146 14.63 8.64 5.85
CA ASP A 146 14.41 7.99 4.54
C ASP A 146 13.89 9.01 3.51
N GLU A 147 14.15 8.74 2.22
CA GLU A 147 13.60 9.52 1.11
C GLU A 147 12.45 8.75 0.44
N LEU A 148 11.38 9.46 0.10
CA LEU A 148 10.19 8.90 -0.54
C LEU A 148 9.87 9.69 -1.80
N TRP A 149 9.46 9.00 -2.87
CA TRP A 149 8.81 9.66 -3.99
C TRP A 149 7.32 9.79 -3.68
N ILE A 150 6.83 11.02 -3.54
CA ILE A 150 5.46 11.31 -3.12
C ILE A 150 4.67 12.02 -4.23
N ALA A 151 3.36 11.80 -4.24
CA ALA A 151 2.40 12.68 -4.91
C ALA A 151 1.70 13.53 -3.86
N TYR A 152 1.57 14.84 -4.09
CA TYR A 152 1.16 15.80 -3.07
C TYR A 152 0.29 16.93 -3.60
N ASP A 153 -0.47 17.50 -2.67
CA ASP A 153 -1.22 18.74 -2.81
C ASP A 153 -0.60 19.80 -1.88
N GLU A 154 -0.10 20.90 -2.45
CA GLU A 154 0.53 22.00 -1.71
C GLU A 154 -0.45 22.80 -0.85
N VAL A 155 -1.71 22.88 -1.25
CA VAL A 155 -2.73 23.67 -0.54
C VAL A 155 -3.24 22.90 0.67
N ALA A 156 -3.51 21.59 0.50
CA ALA A 156 -4.01 20.74 1.56
C ALA A 156 -2.91 20.24 2.52
N GLY A 157 -1.64 20.28 2.09
CA GLY A 157 -0.53 19.70 2.83
C GLY A 157 -0.68 18.18 2.99
N GLU A 158 -1.30 17.53 2.00
CA GLU A 158 -1.53 16.08 1.99
C GLU A 158 -0.69 15.42 0.90
N ALA A 159 -0.26 14.18 1.16
CA ALA A 159 0.49 13.39 0.20
C ALA A 159 0.24 11.89 0.33
N ILE A 160 0.69 11.15 -0.68
CA ILE A 160 0.81 9.68 -0.70
C ILE A 160 2.21 9.27 -1.17
N ILE A 161 2.65 8.10 -0.73
CA ILE A 161 3.89 7.49 -1.19
C ILE A 161 3.61 6.77 -2.50
N LEU A 162 4.34 7.14 -3.55
CA LEU A 162 4.33 6.43 -4.82
C LEU A 162 5.39 5.33 -4.85
N ASN A 163 6.60 5.65 -4.39
CA ASN A 163 7.72 4.72 -4.29
C ASN A 163 8.55 4.99 -3.04
N TYR A 164 9.08 3.93 -2.47
CA TYR A 164 10.12 3.97 -1.45
C TYR A 164 11.46 4.16 -2.18
N ALA A 165 12.29 5.12 -1.77
CA ALA A 165 13.66 5.14 -2.29
C ALA A 165 14.33 3.84 -1.80
N SER A 166 14.73 3.01 -2.74
CA SER A 166 15.34 1.71 -2.46
C SER A 166 16.58 1.93 -1.57
N LYS A 167 16.69 1.17 -0.48
CA LYS A 167 17.98 0.93 0.19
C LYS A 167 18.76 -0.11 -0.61
#